data_AF-A0A9E6BDX1-F1
#
_entry.id   AF-A0A9E6BDX1-F1
#
_cell.length_a   1.000
_cell.length_b   1.000
_cell.length_c   1.000
_cell.angle_alpha   90.00
_cell.angle_beta   90.00
_cell.angle_gamma   90.00
#
_symmetry.space_group_name_H-M   'P 1'
#
loop_
_entity.id
_entity.type
_entity.pdbx_description
1 polymer ?
#
loop_
_entity_poly.entity_id
_entity_poly.type
_entity_poly.pdbx_seq_one_letter_code
_entity_poly.pdbx_strand_id
1 'polypeptide(L)'
;MSAALFSSSKPHYRRAALIGTGLIGGSLGIRLRERRLVGELVGYDRDPAALALACYKGAIDYAAPSAAAAVEGAELVILAVPVLST
;
A
#
# COMPACT_ATOMS: atom_id res chain seq x y z
N MET A 1 11.73 -0.30 -30.62
CA MET A 1 12.76 -0.84 -29.71
C MET A 1 13.27 0.30 -28.83
N SER A 2 13.45 0.03 -27.53
CA SER A 2 14.07 0.88 -26.50
C SER A 2 13.19 1.95 -25.82
N ALA A 3 12.78 1.65 -24.59
CA ALA A 3 12.93 2.57 -23.45
C ALA A 3 12.93 1.74 -22.15
N ALA A 4 13.98 1.95 -21.36
CA ALA A 4 14.22 1.44 -20.02
C ALA A 4 14.67 -0.04 -19.89
N LEU A 5 15.99 -0.17 -19.93
CA LEU A 5 16.77 -1.06 -19.07
C LEU A 5 16.16 -1.12 -17.65
N PHE A 6 15.37 -2.16 -17.35
CA PHE A 6 15.03 -2.48 -15.96
C PHE A 6 16.29 -3.02 -15.29
N SER A 7 17.06 -2.11 -14.71
CA SER A 7 18.11 -2.43 -13.77
C SER A 7 17.54 -3.31 -12.66
N SER A 8 18.31 -4.29 -12.20
CA SER A 8 18.01 -5.20 -11.09
C SER A 8 17.99 -4.46 -9.73
N SER A 9 17.21 -3.38 -9.63
CA SER A 9 17.17 -2.51 -8.47
C SER A 9 16.14 -3.00 -7.46
N LYS A 10 16.58 -3.19 -6.22
CA LYS A 10 15.72 -3.38 -5.05
C LYS A 10 14.54 -2.40 -5.06
N PRO A 11 13.36 -2.78 -4.53
CA PRO A 11 12.26 -1.83 -4.38
C PRO A 11 12.73 -0.60 -3.59
N HIS A 12 12.23 0.59 -3.93
CA HIS A 12 12.62 1.86 -3.29
C HIS A 12 12.35 1.83 -1.78
N TYR A 13 11.23 1.23 -1.38
CA TYR A 13 10.90 0.96 0.01
C TYR A 13 10.74 -0.54 0.20
N ARG A 14 11.39 -1.13 1.19
CA ARG A 14 11.23 -2.56 1.50
C ARG A 14 9.85 -2.85 2.06
N ARG A 15 9.35 -1.98 2.94
CA ARG A 15 8.03 -2.08 3.56
C ARG A 15 7.34 -0.73 3.59
N ALA A 16 6.07 -0.70 3.22
CA ALA A 16 5.22 0.48 3.27
C ALA A 16 3.87 0.16 3.93
N ALA A 17 3.26 1.19 4.53
CA ALA A 17 1.94 1.11 5.13
C ALA A 17 0.95 1.99 4.35
N LEU A 18 -0.26 1.46 4.11
CA LEU A 18 -1.37 2.18 3.49
C LEU A 18 -2.54 2.29 4.48
N ILE A 19 -2.81 3.49 4.97
CA ILE A 19 -3.90 3.78 5.90
C ILE A 19 -5.05 4.41 5.12
N GLY A 20 -6.15 3.68 4.98
CA GLY A 20 -7.26 4.00 4.09
C GLY A 20 -7.10 3.29 2.74
N THR A 21 -7.94 2.29 2.46
CA THR A 21 -7.87 1.45 1.26
C THR A 21 -9.05 1.67 0.31
N GLY A 22 -9.71 2.83 0.42
CA GLY A 22 -10.75 3.30 -0.50
C GLY A 22 -10.22 3.64 -1.91
N LEU A 23 -10.94 4.49 -2.66
CA LEU A 23 -10.62 4.77 -4.07
C LEU A 23 -9.17 5.26 -4.28
N ILE A 24 -8.74 6.27 -3.52
CA ILE A 24 -7.40 6.88 -3.66
C ILE A 24 -6.32 5.90 -3.21
N GLY A 25 -6.45 5.38 -1.98
CA GLY A 25 -5.47 4.47 -1.39
C GLY A 25 -5.32 3.17 -2.19
N GLY A 26 -6.43 2.52 -2.55
CA GLY A 26 -6.41 1.28 -3.31
C GLY A 26 -5.81 1.45 -4.71
N SER A 27 -6.15 2.53 -5.43
CA SER A 27 -5.58 2.82 -6.75
C SER A 27 -4.07 3.08 -6.68
N LEU A 28 -3.62 3.81 -5.66
CA LEU A 28 -2.21 4.07 -5.43
C LEU A 28 -1.47 2.77 -5.07
N GLY A 29 -2.04 1.95 -4.19
CA GLY A 29 -1.48 0.65 -3.78
C GLY A 29 -1.21 -0.26 -4.97
N ILE A 30 -2.19 -0.43 -5.86
CA ILE A 30 -2.02 -1.21 -7.11
C ILE A 30 -0.84 -0.67 -7.93
N ARG A 31 -0.72 0.64 -8.09
CA ARG A 31 0.35 1.24 -8.91
C ARG A 31 1.73 1.14 -8.27
N LEU A 32 1.82 1.22 -6.94
CA LEU A 32 3.06 0.99 -6.20
C LEU A 32 3.55 -0.45 -6.41
N ARG A 33 2.63 -1.42 -6.42
CA ARG A 33 2.90 -2.83 -6.69
C ARG A 33 3.30 -3.08 -8.14
N GLU A 34 2.51 -2.60 -9.11
CA GLU A 34 2.79 -2.73 -10.56
C GLU A 34 4.17 -2.19 -10.94
N ARG A 35 4.58 -1.06 -10.31
CA ARG A 35 5.88 -0.43 -10.54
C ARG A 35 7.01 -0.97 -9.67
N ARG A 36 6.74 -1.97 -8.82
CA ARG A 36 7.70 -2.56 -7.87
C ARG A 36 8.42 -1.51 -7.02
N LEU A 37 7.71 -0.45 -6.63
CA LEU A 37 8.26 0.63 -5.81
C LEU A 37 8.35 0.23 -4.34
N VAL A 38 7.50 -0.72 -3.92
CA VAL A 38 7.43 -1.26 -2.56
C VAL A 38 7.60 -2.77 -2.60
N GLY A 39 8.37 -3.33 -1.66
CA GLY A 39 8.55 -4.78 -1.52
C GLY A 39 7.33 -5.44 -0.85
N GLU A 40 6.92 -4.87 0.28
CA GLU A 40 5.75 -5.24 1.06
C GLU A 40 4.88 -4.00 1.29
N LEU A 41 3.57 -4.12 1.09
CA LEU A 41 2.59 -3.07 1.33
C LEU A 41 1.49 -3.58 2.27
N VAL A 42 1.50 -3.10 3.51
CA VAL A 42 0.55 -3.50 4.55
C VAL A 42 -0.56 -2.47 4.69
N GLY A 43 -1.81 -2.91 4.58
CA GLY A 43 -2.99 -2.04 4.60
C GLY A 43 -3.74 -2.05 5.91
N TYR A 44 -4.38 -0.93 6.23
CA TYR A 44 -5.41 -0.84 7.25
C TYR A 44 -6.55 0.05 6.76
N ASP A 45 -7.78 -0.37 7.04
CA ASP A 45 -8.99 0.44 6.91
C ASP A 45 -9.94 0.08 8.06
N ARG A 46 -10.76 1.05 8.47
CA ARG A 46 -11.82 0.82 9.46
C ARG A 46 -12.96 -0.02 8.90
N ASP A 47 -13.16 0.01 7.59
CA ASP A 47 -14.13 -0.82 6.90
C ASP A 47 -13.48 -2.15 6.50
N PRO A 48 -13.84 -3.27 7.16
CA PRO A 48 -13.26 -4.58 6.86
C PRO A 48 -13.58 -5.05 5.43
N ALA A 49 -14.70 -4.59 4.83
CA ALA A 49 -15.04 -4.95 3.46
C ALA A 49 -14.12 -4.23 2.45
N ALA A 50 -13.82 -2.95 2.69
CA ALA A 50 -12.85 -2.20 1.90
C ALA A 50 -11.44 -2.81 1.99
N LEU A 51 -11.04 -3.21 3.20
CA LEU A 51 -9.74 -3.84 3.46
C LEU A 51 -9.62 -5.20 2.76
N ALA A 52 -10.64 -6.05 2.86
CA ALA A 52 -10.69 -7.34 2.17
C ALA A 52 -10.65 -7.18 0.65
N LEU A 53 -11.40 -6.21 0.11
CA LEU A 53 -11.40 -5.91 -1.33
C LEU A 53 -10.03 -5.42 -1.81
N ALA A 54 -9.34 -4.59 -1.01
CA ALA A 54 -8.01 -4.10 -1.34
C ALA A 54 -6.99 -5.24 -1.40
N CYS A 55 -7.04 -6.18 -0.46
CA CYS A 55 -6.23 -7.39 -0.49
C CYS A 55 -6.55 -8.25 -1.72
N TYR A 56 -7.84 -8.49 -1.99
CA TYR A 56 -8.29 -9.27 -3.15
C TYR A 56 -7.83 -8.67 -4.49
N LYS A 57 -7.85 -7.33 -4.61
CA LYS A 57 -7.42 -6.60 -5.82
C LYS A 57 -5.89 -6.46 -5.93
N GLY A 58 -5.12 -6.94 -4.95
CA GLY A 58 -3.66 -6.79 -4.93
C GLY A 58 -3.19 -5.35 -4.68
N ALA A 59 -4.06 -4.51 -4.09
CA ALA A 59 -3.69 -3.15 -3.69
C ALA A 59 -2.80 -3.13 -2.44
N ILE A 60 -2.86 -4.19 -1.62
CA ILE A 60 -2.04 -4.44 -0.44
C ILE A 60 -1.70 -5.94 -0.38
N ASP A 61 -0.61 -6.30 0.28
CA ASP A 61 -0.19 -7.69 0.50
C ASP A 61 -0.87 -8.29 1.74
N TYR A 62 -0.99 -7.50 2.81
CA TYR A 62 -1.54 -7.95 4.10
C TYR A 62 -2.49 -6.91 4.70
N ALA A 63 -3.58 -7.39 5.29
CA ALA A 63 -4.49 -6.60 6.10
C ALA A 63 -4.02 -6.61 7.57
N ALA A 64 -3.63 -5.46 8.11
CA ALA A 64 -3.24 -5.32 9.50
C ALA A 64 -4.46 -5.15 10.43
N PRO A 65 -4.38 -5.60 11.68
CA PRO A 65 -5.48 -5.49 12.64
C PRO A 65 -5.67 -4.07 13.19
N SER A 66 -4.70 -3.19 12.99
CA SER A 66 -4.77 -1.78 13.39
C SER A 66 -3.82 -0.93 12.55
N ALA A 67 -4.04 0.39 12.51
CA ALA A 67 -3.11 1.32 11.89
C ALA A 67 -1.70 1.25 12.52
N ALA A 68 -1.63 1.08 13.85
CA ALA A 68 -0.37 0.94 14.58
C ALA A 68 0.42 -0.31 14.12
N ALA A 69 -0.25 -1.45 13.95
CA ALA A 69 0.36 -2.65 13.41
C ALA A 69 0.76 -2.50 11.93
N ALA A 70 -0.02 -1.75 11.14
CA ALA A 70 0.31 -1.50 9.74
C ALA A 70 1.64 -0.74 9.58
N VAL A 71 1.89 0.28 10.42
CA VAL A 71 3.08 1.14 10.30
C VAL A 71 4.36 0.54 10.89
N GLU A 72 4.28 -0.58 11.60
CA GLU A 72 5.45 -1.20 12.26
C GLU A 72 6.55 -1.56 11.27
N GLY A 73 7.71 -0.90 11.35
CA GLY A 73 8.83 -1.11 10.43
C GLY A 73 8.61 -0.60 9.00
N ALA A 74 7.56 0.21 8.75
CA ALA A 74 7.35 0.83 7.45
C ALA A 74 8.39 1.95 7.19
N GLU A 75 9.01 1.93 6.01
CA GLU A 75 9.90 2.99 5.51
C GLU A 75 9.10 4.11 4.80
N LEU A 76 7.83 3.84 4.49
CA LEU A 76 6.87 4.77 3.90
C LEU A 76 5.48 4.56 4.52
N VAL A 77 4.82 5.64 4.93
CA VAL A 77 3.41 5.62 5.39
C VAL A 77 2.58 6.52 4.50
N ILE A 78 1.49 5.97 3.95
CA ILE A 78 0.54 6.66 3.09
C ILE A 78 -0.76 6.84 3.88
N LEU A 79 -1.14 8.09 4.14
CA LEU A 79 -2.41 8.44 4.75
C LEU A 79 -3.40 8.83 3.64
N ALA A 80 -4.29 7.90 3.31
CA ALA A 80 -5.34 8.06 2.29
C ALA A 80 -6.75 8.03 2.90
N VAL A 81 -6.88 8.57 4.12
CA VAL A 81 -8.14 8.80 4.82
C VAL A 81 -8.63 10.24 4.60
N PRO A 82 -9.93 10.54 4.76
CA PRO A 82 -10.41 11.92 4.80
C PRO A 82 -9.67 12.75 5.86
N VAL A 83 -9.45 14.04 5.60
CA VAL A 83 -8.63 14.93 6.44
C VAL A 83 -9.17 15.06 7.87
N LEU A 84 -10.49 15.02 8.03
CA LEU A 84 -11.18 15.17 9.31
C LEU A 84 -11.61 13.83 9.93
N SER A 85 -11.08 12.70 9.44
CA SER A 85 -11.30 11.41 10.09
C SER A 85 -10.40 11.35 11.32
N THR A 86 -10.97 11.67 12.49
CA THR A 86 -10.33 11.42 13.78
C THR A 86 -10.91 10.14 14.38
#